data_AF-A0A920AFA9-F1
#
_entry.id   AF-A0A920AFA9-F1
#
_cell.length_a   1.000
_cell.length_b   1.000
_cell.length_c   1.000
_cell.angle_alpha   90.00
_cell.angle_beta   90.00
_cell.angle_gamma   90.00
#
_symmetry.space_group_name_H-M   'P 1'
#
loop_
_entity.id
_entity.type
_entity.pdbx_description
1 polymer ?
#
loop_
_entity_poly.entity_id
_entity_poly.type
_entity_poly.pdbx_seq_one_letter_code
_entity_poly.pdbx_strand_id
1 'polypeptide(L)'
;MYSDIDSDGVCDELEVSGCTDSMACNTMAGATQDNGSCQYAADYYDCDGNCILDMNGDGVCDELEVSGCTDSMACNYNSDLTLDEDNSLCEYAENYYNCDGNCILDDDGDGVCDELEVVGCNDETASNYDASATNSGDCEYLGCTDETAFNYDEFANTDDGSCEDIVHGCMNPNSYLYDPSANVQLSIEEGGCEYPGCMDDNFHNYNENANWQPANVCGNTGCTNPFAHNYDSSAITDDGTCVPYIEGCMDESAVNYDANANTDDESCIPVIEGCMDVSAFNYDPTQIQMTHLVKTLFRVVQMRVHLIMMKMQIQMTDLVFQLSKDVWK
;
A
#
# COMPACT_ATOMS: atom_id res chain seq x y z
N MET A 1 -33.28 116.53 -27.54
CA MET A 1 -34.03 115.32 -27.15
C MET A 1 -33.00 114.23 -27.19
N TYR A 2 -32.59 113.80 -26.00
CA TYR A 2 -31.74 112.62 -25.89
C TYR A 2 -32.68 111.43 -26.01
N SER A 3 -32.33 110.46 -26.87
CA SER A 3 -33.10 109.22 -27.00
C SER A 3 -32.78 108.33 -25.80
N ASP A 4 -33.82 107.68 -25.31
CA ASP A 4 -33.82 106.69 -24.23
C ASP A 4 -34.70 105.57 -24.79
N ILE A 5 -34.06 104.66 -25.53
CA ILE A 5 -34.72 103.70 -26.42
C ILE A 5 -35.40 102.59 -25.63
N ASP A 6 -34.84 102.19 -24.48
CA ASP A 6 -35.39 101.15 -23.63
C ASP A 6 -36.24 101.69 -22.46
N SER A 7 -36.27 103.03 -22.27
CA SER A 7 -37.09 103.74 -21.30
C SER A 7 -36.78 103.38 -19.85
N ASP A 8 -35.53 103.03 -19.56
CA ASP A 8 -35.04 102.74 -18.20
C ASP A 8 -34.77 104.02 -17.38
N GLY A 9 -34.83 105.19 -18.02
CA GLY A 9 -34.63 106.50 -17.41
C GLY A 9 -33.22 107.07 -17.58
N VAL A 10 -32.33 106.41 -18.32
CA VAL A 10 -31.02 106.89 -18.74
C VAL A 10 -31.02 107.10 -20.26
N CYS A 11 -30.43 108.18 -20.75
CA CYS A 11 -30.38 108.41 -22.20
C CYS A 11 -29.27 107.58 -22.85
N ASP A 12 -29.49 107.07 -24.07
CA ASP A 12 -28.60 106.16 -24.81
C ASP A 12 -27.13 106.63 -24.87
N GLU A 13 -26.89 107.94 -24.97
CA GLU A 13 -25.54 108.53 -25.02
C GLU A 13 -24.82 108.59 -23.67
N LEU A 14 -25.55 108.39 -22.59
CA LEU A 14 -25.07 108.26 -21.21
C LEU A 14 -25.14 106.81 -20.72
N GLU A 15 -25.58 105.88 -21.58
CA GLU A 15 -25.60 104.47 -21.25
C GLU A 15 -24.19 103.91 -21.14
N VAL A 16 -23.94 103.23 -20.03
CA VAL A 16 -22.71 102.47 -19.84
C VAL A 16 -23.10 101.00 -19.96
N SER A 17 -22.67 100.38 -21.06
CA SER A 17 -22.94 98.97 -21.33
C SER A 17 -22.06 98.07 -20.46
N GLY A 18 -22.67 97.19 -19.68
CA GLY A 18 -21.98 96.26 -18.77
C GLY A 18 -22.96 95.47 -17.92
N CYS A 19 -22.48 94.55 -17.08
CA CYS A 19 -23.37 93.79 -16.21
C CYS A 19 -24.02 94.71 -15.15
N THR A 20 -25.35 94.76 -15.12
CA THR A 20 -26.15 95.58 -14.19
C THR A 20 -26.71 94.78 -13.00
N ASP A 21 -26.66 93.43 -13.04
CA ASP A 21 -27.20 92.59 -11.97
C ASP A 21 -26.26 92.54 -10.77
N SER A 22 -26.66 93.14 -9.64
CA SER A 22 -25.92 93.17 -8.37
C SER A 22 -25.45 91.83 -7.80
N MET A 23 -25.99 90.69 -8.27
CA MET A 23 -25.57 89.35 -7.87
C MET A 23 -24.44 88.77 -8.74
N ALA A 24 -24.05 89.44 -9.82
CA ALA A 24 -22.97 89.00 -10.70
C ALA A 24 -21.58 89.46 -10.21
N CYS A 25 -20.57 88.65 -10.50
CA CYS A 25 -19.18 88.84 -10.10
C CYS A 25 -18.47 89.95 -10.85
N ASN A 26 -18.94 90.28 -12.04
CA ASN A 26 -18.43 91.36 -12.88
C ASN A 26 -19.40 92.54 -12.96
N THR A 27 -20.16 92.78 -11.88
CA THR A 27 -21.01 93.96 -11.73
C THR A 27 -20.23 95.25 -11.94
N MET A 28 -20.78 96.14 -12.77
CA MET A 28 -20.20 97.45 -13.01
C MET A 28 -21.09 98.50 -12.35
N ALA A 29 -20.59 99.14 -11.28
CA ALA A 29 -21.35 100.11 -10.47
C ALA A 29 -21.84 101.36 -11.24
N GLY A 30 -21.42 101.54 -12.49
CA GLY A 30 -21.88 102.60 -13.39
C GLY A 30 -22.58 102.09 -14.63
N ALA A 31 -22.76 100.77 -14.81
CA ALA A 31 -23.51 100.24 -15.93
C ALA A 31 -24.99 100.57 -15.78
N THR A 32 -25.59 101.08 -16.85
CA THR A 32 -27.00 101.43 -16.89
C THR A 32 -27.76 100.52 -17.85
N GLN A 33 -27.07 99.84 -18.77
CA GLN A 33 -27.68 98.88 -19.68
C GLN A 33 -26.95 97.54 -19.67
N ASP A 34 -27.69 96.45 -19.44
CA ASP A 34 -27.15 95.09 -19.47
C ASP A 34 -26.87 94.65 -20.91
N ASN A 35 -25.68 94.10 -21.13
CA ASN A 35 -25.26 93.56 -22.42
C ASN A 35 -25.13 92.03 -22.42
N GLY A 36 -25.62 91.37 -21.37
CA GLY A 36 -25.57 89.92 -21.22
C GLY A 36 -24.17 89.39 -20.86
N SER A 37 -23.25 90.27 -20.42
CA SER A 37 -21.91 89.88 -20.00
C SER A 37 -21.83 89.39 -18.55
N CYS A 38 -22.94 89.42 -17.79
CA CYS A 38 -22.96 89.00 -16.39
C CYS A 38 -22.39 87.59 -16.19
N GLN A 39 -21.38 87.48 -15.34
CA GLN A 39 -20.80 86.24 -14.87
C GLN A 39 -21.19 86.03 -13.42
N TYR A 40 -21.74 84.86 -13.11
CA TYR A 40 -22.12 84.48 -11.76
C TYR A 40 -21.10 83.50 -11.19
N ALA A 41 -20.96 83.49 -9.87
CA ALA A 41 -20.18 82.47 -9.20
C ALA A 41 -20.81 81.09 -9.44
N ALA A 42 -19.97 80.05 -9.41
CA ALA A 42 -20.49 78.68 -9.40
C ALA A 42 -21.27 78.43 -8.11
N ASP A 43 -22.25 77.51 -8.14
CA ASP A 43 -23.01 77.14 -6.95
C ASP A 43 -22.04 76.79 -5.80
N TYR A 44 -22.31 77.34 -4.61
CA TYR A 44 -21.51 77.21 -3.37
C TYR A 44 -20.18 77.99 -3.31
N TYR A 45 -19.77 78.67 -4.38
CA TYR A 45 -18.56 79.50 -4.41
C TYR A 45 -18.88 81.01 -4.42
N ASP A 46 -17.91 81.82 -3.97
CA ASP A 46 -17.91 83.27 -4.14
C ASP A 46 -17.35 83.69 -5.52
N CYS A 47 -17.35 84.99 -5.76
CA CYS A 47 -16.91 85.56 -7.03
C CYS A 47 -15.40 85.51 -7.29
N ASP A 48 -14.60 85.26 -6.26
CA ASP A 48 -13.17 85.04 -6.36
C ASP A 48 -12.84 83.53 -6.51
N GLY A 49 -13.87 82.67 -6.51
CA GLY A 49 -13.75 81.22 -6.62
C GLY A 49 -13.43 80.54 -5.29
N ASN A 50 -13.57 81.23 -4.15
CA ASN A 50 -13.42 80.61 -2.84
C ASN A 50 -14.74 79.96 -2.44
N CYS A 51 -14.66 78.86 -1.71
CA CYS A 51 -15.86 78.26 -1.16
C CYS A 51 -16.51 79.15 -0.08
N ILE A 52 -17.84 79.21 -0.07
CA ILE A 52 -18.62 79.97 0.93
C ILE A 52 -18.61 79.25 2.30
N LEU A 53 -18.73 77.92 2.31
CA LEU A 53 -18.70 77.07 3.50
C LEU A 53 -17.71 75.92 3.29
N ASP A 54 -16.55 76.06 3.93
CA ASP A 54 -15.43 75.12 3.88
C ASP A 54 -14.91 74.97 5.32
N MET A 55 -15.46 73.97 6.01
CA MET A 55 -15.24 73.78 7.44
C MET A 55 -13.84 73.22 7.74
N ASN A 56 -13.28 72.42 6.84
CA ASN A 56 -11.99 71.76 7.01
C ASN A 56 -10.82 72.50 6.30
N GLY A 57 -11.12 73.44 5.42
CA GLY A 57 -10.16 74.32 4.76
C GLY A 57 -9.43 73.68 3.57
N ASP A 58 -10.00 72.66 2.94
CA ASP A 58 -9.36 71.93 1.83
C ASP A 58 -9.65 72.54 0.45
N GLY A 59 -10.54 73.54 0.38
CA GLY A 59 -10.93 74.24 -0.84
C GLY A 59 -12.12 73.62 -1.59
N VAL A 60 -12.68 72.53 -1.08
CA VAL A 60 -13.96 71.96 -1.52
C VAL A 60 -15.05 72.45 -0.59
N CYS A 61 -16.23 72.74 -1.13
CA CYS A 61 -17.35 73.18 -0.29
C CYS A 61 -17.97 72.03 0.46
N ASP A 62 -18.36 72.26 1.72
CA ASP A 62 -19.03 71.30 2.60
C ASP A 62 -20.21 70.61 1.89
N GLU A 63 -21.01 71.34 1.09
CA GLU A 63 -22.13 70.77 0.34
C GLU A 63 -21.73 69.90 -0.87
N LEU A 64 -20.49 70.07 -1.35
CA LEU A 64 -19.89 69.33 -2.45
C LEU A 64 -18.96 68.22 -1.96
N GLU A 65 -18.74 68.11 -0.65
CA GLU A 65 -17.88 67.09 -0.10
C GLU A 65 -18.48 65.70 -0.25
N VAL A 66 -17.64 64.77 -0.71
CA VAL A 66 -18.00 63.36 -0.82
C VAL A 66 -17.09 62.56 0.09
N SER A 67 -17.71 61.95 1.11
CA SER A 67 -17.01 61.18 2.15
C SER A 67 -16.43 59.87 1.61
N GLY A 68 -15.19 59.56 2.01
CA GLY A 68 -14.53 58.27 1.83
C GLY A 68 -13.04 58.45 1.50
N CYS A 69 -12.34 57.35 1.27
CA CYS A 69 -10.88 57.35 1.34
C CYS A 69 -10.17 58.28 0.34
N THR A 70 -9.41 59.24 0.89
CA THR A 70 -8.59 60.20 0.14
C THR A 70 -7.10 59.85 0.10
N ASP A 71 -6.68 58.80 0.83
CA ASP A 71 -5.29 58.35 0.85
C ASP A 71 -4.96 57.49 -0.37
N SER A 72 -4.07 57.98 -1.24
CA SER A 72 -3.60 57.26 -2.43
C SER A 72 -2.86 55.93 -2.18
N MET A 73 -2.49 55.63 -0.94
CA MET A 73 -1.90 54.33 -0.56
C MET A 73 -2.96 53.28 -0.19
N ALA A 74 -4.23 53.65 -0.07
CA ALA A 74 -5.31 52.74 0.30
C ALA A 74 -5.91 52.02 -0.93
N CYS A 75 -6.49 50.85 -0.69
CA CYS A 75 -7.09 49.99 -1.69
C CYS A 75 -8.43 50.49 -2.22
N ASN A 76 -9.17 51.22 -1.38
CA ASN A 76 -10.42 51.86 -1.74
C ASN A 76 -10.24 53.37 -2.03
N TYR A 77 -9.03 53.81 -2.32
CA TYR A 77 -8.73 55.19 -2.73
C TYR A 77 -9.58 55.59 -3.95
N ASN A 78 -10.17 56.77 -3.87
CA ASN A 78 -10.83 57.40 -5.00
C ASN A 78 -10.52 58.90 -5.02
N SER A 79 -9.94 59.36 -6.13
CA SER A 79 -9.56 60.76 -6.34
C SER A 79 -10.72 61.74 -6.41
N ASP A 80 -11.96 61.24 -6.57
CA ASP A 80 -13.17 62.06 -6.61
C ASP A 80 -13.75 62.34 -5.21
N LEU A 81 -13.20 61.69 -4.17
CA LEU A 81 -13.58 61.89 -2.78
C LEU A 81 -12.77 63.02 -2.18
N THR A 82 -13.39 63.77 -1.28
CA THR A 82 -12.80 65.01 -0.75
C THR A 82 -12.85 65.08 0.77
N LEU A 83 -13.56 64.14 1.44
CA LEU A 83 -13.70 64.16 2.89
C LEU A 83 -13.30 62.83 3.53
N ASP A 84 -12.15 62.84 4.21
CA ASP A 84 -11.67 61.78 5.11
C ASP A 84 -10.65 62.38 6.10
N GLU A 85 -11.13 62.86 7.25
CA GLU A 85 -10.30 63.63 8.19
C GLU A 85 -9.22 62.80 8.91
N ASP A 86 -9.42 61.48 9.01
CA ASP A 86 -8.60 60.60 9.84
C ASP A 86 -8.19 59.28 9.17
N ASN A 87 -8.43 59.13 7.86
CA ASN A 87 -8.23 57.91 7.08
C ASN A 87 -8.97 56.69 7.66
N SER A 88 -9.97 56.89 8.52
CA SER A 88 -10.70 55.79 9.15
C SER A 88 -11.57 55.02 8.14
N LEU A 89 -11.85 55.64 6.99
CA LEU A 89 -12.58 55.03 5.88
C LEU A 89 -11.66 54.34 4.87
N CYS A 90 -10.34 54.45 5.03
CA CYS A 90 -9.35 53.82 4.15
C CYS A 90 -9.10 52.36 4.53
N GLU A 91 -9.21 51.49 3.54
CA GLU A 91 -8.84 50.08 3.63
C GLU A 91 -7.45 49.89 3.04
N TYR A 92 -6.51 49.42 3.84
CA TYR A 92 -5.14 49.15 3.40
C TYR A 92 -4.94 47.64 3.19
N ALA A 93 -4.06 47.29 2.27
CA ALA A 93 -3.64 45.91 2.10
C ALA A 93 -2.93 45.40 3.36
N GLU A 94 -3.10 44.13 3.66
CA GLU A 94 -2.30 43.48 4.71
C GLU A 94 -0.82 43.49 4.33
N ASN A 95 0.06 43.43 5.33
CA ASN A 95 1.51 43.38 5.07
C ASN A 95 1.83 42.22 4.13
N TYR A 96 2.70 42.47 3.14
CA TYR A 96 3.14 41.53 2.09
C TYR A 96 2.11 41.23 0.99
N TYR A 97 0.86 41.69 1.13
CA TYR A 97 -0.19 41.54 0.12
C TYR A 97 -0.46 42.86 -0.59
N ASN A 98 -0.98 42.77 -1.82
CA ASN A 98 -1.55 43.90 -2.53
C ASN A 98 -3.06 44.02 -2.26
N CYS A 99 -3.68 45.06 -2.83
CA CYS A 99 -5.08 45.36 -2.61
C CYS A 99 -6.07 44.32 -3.17
N ASP A 100 -5.63 43.46 -4.08
CA ASP A 100 -6.43 42.35 -4.58
C ASP A 100 -6.28 41.10 -3.66
N GLY A 101 -5.52 41.20 -2.58
CA GLY A 101 -5.20 40.09 -1.67
C GLY A 101 -4.15 39.13 -2.23
N ASN A 102 -3.47 39.49 -3.33
CA ASN A 102 -2.40 38.67 -3.88
C ASN A 102 -1.07 39.02 -3.22
N CYS A 103 -0.22 38.02 -3.04
CA CYS A 103 1.10 38.26 -2.52
C CYS A 103 1.95 39.15 -3.46
N ILE A 104 2.77 40.04 -2.89
CA ILE A 104 3.68 40.91 -3.64
C ILE A 104 4.92 40.14 -4.10
N LEU A 105 5.46 39.26 -3.24
CA LEU A 105 6.64 38.42 -3.49
C LEU A 105 6.28 36.97 -3.16
N ASP A 106 6.14 36.18 -4.22
CA ASP A 106 5.73 34.78 -4.19
C ASP A 106 6.60 34.06 -5.24
N ASP A 107 7.80 33.68 -4.82
CA ASP A 107 8.84 33.13 -5.69
C ASP A 107 8.47 31.73 -6.21
N ASP A 108 7.73 30.94 -5.43
CA ASP A 108 7.36 29.55 -5.77
C ASP A 108 5.94 29.39 -6.34
N GLY A 109 5.08 30.40 -6.19
CA GLY A 109 3.75 30.50 -6.77
C GLY A 109 2.67 29.73 -6.01
N ASP A 110 2.88 29.39 -4.74
CA ASP A 110 1.93 28.64 -3.92
C ASP A 110 0.85 29.54 -3.26
N GLY A 111 1.03 30.87 -3.35
CA GLY A 111 0.12 31.89 -2.83
C GLY A 111 0.43 32.35 -1.40
N VAL A 112 1.48 31.81 -0.79
CA VAL A 112 2.07 32.31 0.47
C VAL A 112 3.22 33.25 0.12
N CYS A 113 3.32 34.35 0.85
CA CYS A 113 4.40 35.30 0.61
C CYS A 113 5.73 34.80 1.12
N ASP A 114 6.81 35.09 0.39
CA ASP A 114 8.20 34.73 0.73
C ASP A 114 8.53 35.09 2.20
N GLU A 115 8.11 36.26 2.69
CA GLU A 115 8.36 36.66 4.08
C GLU A 115 7.54 35.90 5.14
N LEU A 116 6.47 35.23 4.71
CA LEU A 116 5.57 34.44 5.53
C LEU A 116 5.76 32.93 5.34
N GLU A 117 6.69 32.52 4.47
CA GLU A 117 6.93 31.12 4.19
C GLU A 117 7.46 30.37 5.41
N VAL A 118 6.95 29.15 5.58
CA VAL A 118 7.49 28.17 6.51
C VAL A 118 8.32 27.18 5.71
N VAL A 119 9.63 27.24 5.85
CA VAL A 119 10.54 26.29 5.20
C VAL A 119 10.47 24.94 5.92
N GLY A 120 10.15 23.88 5.19
CA GLY A 120 10.12 22.51 5.72
C GLY A 120 9.86 21.47 4.63
N CYS A 121 9.91 20.20 5.02
CA CYS A 121 9.71 19.12 4.06
C CYS A 121 8.22 18.92 3.76
N ASN A 122 7.84 19.02 2.48
CA ASN A 122 6.46 18.84 2.01
C ASN A 122 6.12 17.38 1.65
N ASP A 123 7.08 16.45 1.76
CA ASP A 123 6.87 15.03 1.45
C ASP A 123 6.36 14.26 2.68
N GLU A 124 5.12 13.79 2.63
CA GLU A 124 4.48 13.00 3.69
C GLU A 124 5.20 11.69 4.05
N THR A 125 6.10 11.22 3.17
CA THR A 125 6.89 10.00 3.40
C THR A 125 8.20 10.27 4.13
N ALA A 126 8.63 11.54 4.23
CA ALA A 126 9.82 11.91 4.96
C ALA A 126 9.59 11.90 6.48
N SER A 127 10.65 11.63 7.23
CA SER A 127 10.58 11.56 8.69
C SER A 127 10.46 12.93 9.36
N ASN A 128 10.89 13.99 8.67
CA ASN A 128 10.77 15.37 9.09
C ASN A 128 9.66 16.13 8.32
N TYR A 129 8.67 15.41 7.79
CA TYR A 129 7.51 16.02 7.12
C TYR A 129 6.87 17.10 8.00
N ASP A 130 6.63 18.27 7.42
CA ASP A 130 5.96 19.39 8.06
C ASP A 130 4.74 19.80 7.22
N ALA A 131 3.55 19.47 7.71
CA ALA A 131 2.29 19.84 7.05
C ALA A 131 2.03 21.35 7.02
N SER A 132 2.79 22.15 7.78
CA SER A 132 2.71 23.60 7.78
C SER A 132 3.72 24.27 6.85
N ALA A 133 4.60 23.50 6.21
CA ALA A 133 5.58 24.04 5.29
C ALA A 133 4.90 24.55 4.01
N THR A 134 5.27 25.77 3.64
CA THR A 134 4.81 26.48 2.45
C THR A 134 5.99 26.81 1.53
N ASN A 135 7.19 26.34 1.88
CA ASN A 135 8.36 26.38 1.00
C ASN A 135 9.16 25.08 1.21
N SER A 136 9.57 24.47 0.11
CA SER A 136 10.23 23.16 0.12
C SER A 136 11.64 23.25 0.72
N GLY A 137 11.80 22.69 1.91
CA GLY A 137 13.08 22.48 2.58
C GLY A 137 13.65 21.07 2.39
N ASP A 138 14.73 20.77 3.11
CA ASP A 138 15.39 19.46 3.07
C ASP A 138 14.52 18.38 3.74
N CYS A 139 14.29 17.27 3.04
CA CYS A 139 13.56 16.11 3.55
C CYS A 139 14.51 15.04 4.09
N GLU A 140 14.24 14.47 5.26
CA GLU A 140 15.00 13.39 5.89
C GLU A 140 14.33 12.04 5.65
N TYR A 141 15.02 11.16 4.92
CA TYR A 141 14.62 9.78 4.72
C TYR A 141 15.56 8.90 5.54
N LEU A 142 14.98 8.25 6.54
CA LEU A 142 15.68 7.39 7.48
C LEU A 142 15.96 6.02 6.86
N GLY A 143 17.19 5.54 7.05
CA GLY A 143 17.61 4.20 6.68
C GLY A 143 19.12 4.08 6.75
N CYS A 144 19.66 2.91 6.44
CA CYS A 144 21.11 2.73 6.46
C CYS A 144 21.78 3.44 5.28
N THR A 145 22.62 4.44 5.58
CA THR A 145 23.35 5.21 4.54
C THR A 145 24.74 4.64 4.21
N ASP A 146 25.17 3.56 4.85
CA ASP A 146 26.47 2.93 4.61
C ASP A 146 26.38 1.94 3.45
N GLU A 147 26.99 2.27 2.30
CA GLU A 147 27.04 1.43 1.10
C GLU A 147 27.68 0.04 1.34
N THR A 148 28.39 -0.15 2.45
CA THR A 148 29.03 -1.41 2.82
C THR A 148 28.20 -2.26 3.78
N ALA A 149 27.07 -1.76 4.27
CA ALA A 149 26.15 -2.49 5.13
C ALA A 149 25.24 -3.44 4.33
N PHE A 150 24.75 -4.48 5.00
CA PHE A 150 23.87 -5.49 4.41
C PHE A 150 22.50 -4.92 3.98
N ASN A 151 22.00 -3.94 4.72
CA ASN A 151 20.69 -3.30 4.52
C ASN A 151 20.81 -1.84 4.04
N TYR A 152 21.87 -1.51 3.30
CA TYR A 152 22.02 -0.20 2.66
C TYR A 152 20.76 0.20 1.88
N ASP A 153 20.28 1.41 2.12
CA ASP A 153 19.14 2.02 1.43
C ASP A 153 19.61 3.21 0.60
N GLU A 154 19.50 3.09 -0.73
CA GLU A 154 19.91 4.14 -1.66
C GLU A 154 19.03 5.41 -1.61
N PHE A 155 17.84 5.31 -1.01
CA PHE A 155 16.92 6.43 -0.82
C PHE A 155 17.10 7.10 0.53
N ALA A 156 17.81 6.47 1.47
CA ALA A 156 18.11 7.07 2.77
C ALA A 156 19.17 8.16 2.60
N ASN A 157 18.92 9.32 3.21
CA ASN A 157 19.88 10.41 3.31
C ASN A 157 20.26 10.73 4.76
N THR A 158 19.64 10.05 5.71
CA THR A 158 19.85 10.22 7.13
C THR A 158 19.95 8.85 7.79
N ASP A 159 21.10 8.56 8.41
CA ASP A 159 21.32 7.29 9.10
C ASP A 159 20.46 7.19 10.36
N ASP A 160 19.64 6.15 10.44
CA ASP A 160 18.80 5.85 11.60
C ASP A 160 19.45 4.84 12.57
N GLY A 161 20.68 4.41 12.27
CA GLY A 161 21.41 3.42 13.05
C GLY A 161 20.93 1.98 12.83
N SER A 162 20.13 1.74 11.78
CA SER A 162 19.69 0.38 11.40
C SER A 162 20.75 -0.41 10.64
N CYS A 163 21.89 0.18 10.28
CA CYS A 163 22.94 -0.50 9.50
C CYS A 163 23.39 -1.83 10.14
N GLU A 164 23.31 -2.89 9.36
CA GLU A 164 23.77 -4.23 9.71
C GLU A 164 25.08 -4.55 8.99
N ASP A 165 26.10 -4.98 9.74
CA ASP A 165 27.37 -5.43 9.16
C ASP A 165 27.16 -6.64 8.23
N ILE A 166 27.93 -6.71 7.15
CA ILE A 166 27.99 -7.91 6.32
C ILE A 166 28.72 -9.03 7.08
N VAL A 167 28.03 -10.15 7.31
CA VAL A 167 28.57 -11.37 7.90
C VAL A 167 28.52 -12.48 6.85
N HIS A 168 29.70 -12.86 6.36
CA HIS A 168 29.87 -13.97 5.45
C HIS A 168 29.79 -15.32 6.18
N GLY A 169 28.91 -16.21 5.71
CA GLY A 169 28.81 -17.58 6.22
C GLY A 169 27.88 -18.44 5.37
N CYS A 170 27.69 -19.69 5.78
CA CYS A 170 26.69 -20.55 5.15
C CYS A 170 25.37 -20.45 5.92
N MET A 171 24.29 -20.02 5.27
CA MET A 171 22.98 -19.87 5.93
C MET A 171 22.20 -21.20 6.03
N ASN A 172 22.65 -22.23 5.32
CA ASN A 172 21.97 -23.52 5.30
C ASN A 172 22.52 -24.43 6.42
N PRO A 173 21.67 -24.91 7.34
CA PRO A 173 22.08 -25.79 8.45
C PRO A 173 22.76 -27.10 8.03
N ASN A 174 22.56 -27.54 6.79
CA ASN A 174 23.19 -28.76 6.26
C ASN A 174 24.62 -28.52 5.78
N SER A 175 25.12 -27.27 5.78
CA SER A 175 26.52 -27.01 5.46
C SER A 175 27.43 -27.26 6.66
N TYR A 176 28.65 -27.75 6.43
CA TYR A 176 29.66 -27.89 7.48
C TYR A 176 30.11 -26.55 8.06
N LEU A 177 30.02 -25.48 7.28
CA LEU A 177 30.37 -24.10 7.68
C LEU A 177 29.11 -23.27 7.99
N TYR A 178 28.04 -23.93 8.45
CA TYR A 178 26.81 -23.25 8.85
C TYR A 178 27.08 -22.20 9.92
N ASP A 179 26.68 -20.95 9.62
CA ASP A 179 26.71 -19.84 10.55
C ASP A 179 25.30 -19.24 10.65
N PRO A 180 24.61 -19.37 11.80
CA PRO A 180 23.27 -18.82 11.98
C PRO A 180 23.23 -17.28 11.99
N SER A 181 24.38 -16.61 12.10
CA SER A 181 24.49 -15.15 12.09
C SER A 181 24.85 -14.58 10.71
N ALA A 182 25.10 -15.44 9.71
CA ALA A 182 25.42 -14.99 8.36
C ALA A 182 24.22 -14.36 7.66
N ASN A 183 24.43 -13.18 7.08
CA ASN A 183 23.47 -12.49 6.21
C ASN A 183 23.93 -12.45 4.75
N VAL A 184 25.19 -12.81 4.47
CA VAL A 184 25.71 -13.00 3.10
C VAL A 184 26.31 -14.40 2.94
N GLN A 185 25.94 -15.07 1.85
CA GLN A 185 26.40 -16.42 1.54
C GLN A 185 27.90 -16.39 1.18
N LEU A 186 28.71 -17.24 1.83
CA LEU A 186 30.13 -17.42 1.48
C LEU A 186 30.30 -17.74 -0.01
N SER A 187 31.15 -16.94 -0.67
CA SER A 187 31.48 -17.12 -2.08
C SER A 187 32.39 -18.34 -2.28
N ILE A 188 32.33 -18.96 -3.47
CA ILE A 188 33.17 -20.14 -3.81
C ILE A 188 34.67 -19.80 -3.72
N GLU A 189 35.04 -18.53 -3.91
CA GLU A 189 36.43 -18.06 -3.87
C GLU A 189 36.98 -17.89 -2.44
N GLU A 190 36.11 -17.77 -1.43
CA GLU A 190 36.46 -17.63 -0.01
C GLU A 190 36.28 -18.92 0.80
N GLY A 191 36.18 -20.06 0.11
CA GLY A 191 36.02 -21.37 0.73
C GLY A 191 34.66 -22.02 0.48
N GLY A 192 33.70 -21.29 -0.09
CA GLY A 192 32.37 -21.80 -0.46
C GLY A 192 31.61 -22.46 0.70
N CYS A 193 30.40 -22.93 0.42
CA CYS A 193 29.65 -23.73 1.39
C CYS A 193 29.66 -25.17 0.96
N GLU A 194 30.28 -26.02 1.76
CA GLU A 194 30.33 -27.46 1.53
C GLU A 194 29.05 -28.12 2.04
N TYR A 195 28.36 -28.81 1.13
CA TYR A 195 27.16 -29.60 1.36
C TYR A 195 27.51 -31.08 1.22
N PRO A 196 27.57 -31.83 2.34
CA PRO A 196 27.87 -33.25 2.31
C PRO A 196 26.73 -34.04 1.68
N GLY A 197 27.07 -35.01 0.83
CA GLY A 197 26.13 -36.00 0.34
C GLY A 197 26.74 -36.93 -0.70
N CYS A 198 25.96 -37.92 -1.15
CA CYS A 198 26.38 -38.77 -2.24
C CYS A 198 26.18 -38.03 -3.57
N MET A 199 27.24 -37.86 -4.35
CA MET A 199 27.20 -37.22 -5.67
C MET A 199 26.99 -38.21 -6.82
N ASP A 200 27.02 -39.50 -6.51
CA ASP A 200 26.87 -40.56 -7.49
C ASP A 200 25.39 -40.97 -7.59
N ASP A 201 24.80 -40.73 -8.76
CA ASP A 201 23.38 -40.95 -9.07
C ASP A 201 22.99 -42.44 -9.12
N ASN A 202 23.97 -43.34 -9.08
CA ASN A 202 23.73 -44.79 -9.05
C ASN A 202 23.34 -45.30 -7.66
N PHE A 203 23.44 -44.49 -6.60
CA PHE A 203 23.10 -44.88 -5.24
C PHE A 203 21.78 -44.29 -4.77
N HIS A 204 21.04 -45.04 -3.95
CA HIS A 204 19.72 -44.61 -3.43
C HIS A 204 19.76 -43.33 -2.60
N ASN A 205 20.91 -43.01 -1.97
CA ASN A 205 21.08 -41.81 -1.16
C ASN A 205 21.80 -40.67 -1.91
N TYR A 206 21.78 -40.68 -3.24
CA TYR A 206 22.20 -39.56 -4.09
C TYR A 206 21.53 -38.24 -3.66
N ASN A 207 22.32 -37.18 -3.58
CA ASN A 207 21.87 -35.83 -3.28
C ASN A 207 22.38 -34.89 -4.38
N GLU A 208 21.49 -34.42 -5.24
CA GLU A 208 21.79 -33.49 -6.32
C GLU A 208 22.37 -32.15 -5.84
N ASN A 209 22.15 -31.79 -4.56
CA ASN A 209 22.66 -30.57 -3.95
C ASN A 209 24.00 -30.76 -3.22
N ALA A 210 24.54 -31.98 -3.20
CA ALA A 210 25.85 -32.23 -2.61
C ALA A 210 26.97 -31.67 -3.51
N ASN A 211 27.79 -30.78 -2.98
CA ASN A 211 29.00 -30.28 -3.62
C ASN A 211 30.28 -30.75 -2.91
N TRP A 212 30.13 -31.56 -1.85
CA TRP A 212 31.21 -32.30 -1.22
C TRP A 212 30.78 -33.75 -0.86
N GLN A 213 31.63 -34.74 -1.11
CA GLN A 213 31.35 -36.16 -0.85
C GLN A 213 32.30 -36.74 0.21
N PRO A 214 31.82 -37.02 1.44
CA PRO A 214 32.62 -37.71 2.44
C PRO A 214 32.85 -39.19 2.08
N ALA A 215 33.91 -39.78 2.63
CA ALA A 215 34.17 -41.21 2.45
C ALA A 215 33.03 -42.05 3.05
N ASN A 216 32.64 -43.12 2.35
CA ASN A 216 31.56 -44.04 2.73
C ASN A 216 30.18 -43.38 2.90
N VAL A 217 29.93 -42.26 2.22
CA VAL A 217 28.58 -41.68 2.17
C VAL A 217 27.75 -42.25 1.03
N CYS A 218 28.34 -42.54 -0.13
CA CYS A 218 27.62 -43.22 -1.21
C CYS A 218 27.46 -44.70 -0.92
N GLY A 219 26.21 -45.15 -0.88
CA GLY A 219 25.90 -46.58 -0.80
C GLY A 219 24.40 -46.82 -0.79
N ASN A 220 24.03 -48.08 -0.96
CA ASN A 220 22.63 -48.44 -1.00
C ASN A 220 22.00 -48.24 0.37
N THR A 221 20.75 -47.80 0.38
CA THR A 221 19.87 -47.88 1.55
C THR A 221 19.16 -49.23 1.49
N GLY A 222 19.10 -49.91 2.61
CA GLY A 222 18.47 -51.23 2.73
C GLY A 222 18.65 -51.77 4.14
N CYS A 223 18.13 -52.96 4.42
CA CYS A 223 18.31 -53.55 5.74
C CYS A 223 19.78 -53.90 6.00
N THR A 224 20.39 -53.26 7.00
CA THR A 224 21.80 -53.47 7.36
C THR A 224 22.01 -54.58 8.39
N ASN A 225 20.93 -55.11 8.97
CA ASN A 225 21.00 -56.16 9.98
C ASN A 225 21.24 -57.54 9.32
N PRO A 226 22.39 -58.21 9.55
CA PRO A 226 22.69 -59.52 8.96
C PRO A 226 21.73 -60.65 9.41
N PHE A 227 20.94 -60.41 10.46
CA PHE A 227 19.96 -61.35 10.98
C PHE A 227 18.52 -61.02 10.53
N ALA A 228 18.35 -60.16 9.53
CA ALA A 228 17.05 -59.92 8.92
C ALA A 228 16.88 -60.78 7.65
N HIS A 229 15.64 -61.18 7.39
CA HIS A 229 15.24 -61.94 6.22
C HIS A 229 15.57 -61.20 4.90
N ASN A 230 15.46 -59.87 4.89
CA ASN A 230 15.77 -59.01 3.75
C ASN A 230 17.10 -58.24 3.91
N TYR A 231 18.08 -58.80 4.63
CA TYR A 231 19.41 -58.23 4.74
C TYR A 231 20.02 -57.90 3.36
N ASP A 232 20.44 -56.66 3.19
CA ASP A 232 21.16 -56.19 2.00
C ASP A 232 22.63 -55.98 2.34
N SER A 233 23.49 -56.89 1.87
CA SER A 233 24.94 -56.79 2.06
C SER A 233 25.61 -55.59 1.37
N SER A 234 24.91 -54.93 0.45
CA SER A 234 25.35 -53.70 -0.21
C SER A 234 24.85 -52.42 0.48
N ALA A 235 23.94 -52.56 1.45
CA ALA A 235 23.43 -51.43 2.21
C ALA A 235 24.44 -50.95 3.26
N ILE A 236 24.70 -49.64 3.26
CA ILE A 236 25.55 -49.00 4.27
C ILE A 236 24.76 -48.13 5.24
N THR A 237 23.49 -47.87 4.91
CA THR A 237 22.55 -47.08 5.71
C THR A 237 21.27 -47.90 5.88
N ASP A 238 20.84 -48.07 7.14
CA ASP A 238 19.60 -48.78 7.45
C ASP A 238 18.38 -47.93 7.09
N ASP A 239 17.48 -48.48 6.28
CA ASP A 239 16.24 -47.81 5.88
C ASP A 239 15.03 -48.19 6.77
N GLY A 240 15.27 -48.98 7.82
CA GLY A 240 14.23 -49.46 8.73
C GLY A 240 13.32 -50.53 8.13
N THR A 241 13.62 -51.05 6.93
CA THR A 241 12.82 -52.10 6.28
C THR A 241 13.14 -53.51 6.76
N CYS A 242 14.06 -53.68 7.72
CA CYS A 242 14.48 -54.99 8.22
C CYS A 242 13.29 -55.85 8.69
N VAL A 243 13.09 -56.98 8.01
CA VAL A 243 12.10 -58.00 8.33
C VAL A 243 12.77 -59.09 9.16
N PRO A 244 12.27 -59.41 10.36
CA PRO A 244 12.83 -60.52 11.15
C PRO A 244 12.55 -61.87 10.50
N TYR A 245 13.38 -62.87 10.80
CA TYR A 245 13.02 -64.27 10.53
C TYR A 245 11.81 -64.65 11.39
N ILE A 246 10.73 -65.08 10.73
CA ILE A 246 9.56 -65.68 11.36
C ILE A 246 9.56 -67.14 10.94
N GLU A 247 10.05 -67.99 11.84
CA GLU A 247 10.18 -69.43 11.64
C GLU A 247 8.82 -70.13 11.84
N GLY A 248 8.51 -71.06 10.95
CA GLY A 248 7.32 -71.91 11.04
C GLY A 248 7.02 -72.61 9.72
N CYS A 249 6.07 -73.55 9.73
CA CYS A 249 5.74 -74.30 8.52
C CYS A 249 5.10 -73.42 7.43
N MET A 250 5.73 -73.34 6.27
CA MET A 250 5.25 -72.54 5.12
C MET A 250 4.36 -73.31 4.13
N ASP A 251 4.20 -74.63 4.30
CA ASP A 251 3.38 -75.47 3.42
C ASP A 251 1.89 -75.35 3.79
N GLU A 252 1.10 -74.72 2.92
CA GLU A 252 -0.37 -74.56 3.09
C GLU A 252 -1.12 -75.90 3.25
N SER A 253 -0.51 -77.02 2.84
CA SER A 253 -1.08 -78.36 2.96
C SER A 253 -0.71 -79.08 4.27
N ALA A 254 0.12 -78.48 5.13
CA ALA A 254 0.50 -79.05 6.42
C ALA A 254 -0.47 -78.69 7.54
N VAL A 255 -0.54 -79.55 8.57
CA VAL A 255 -1.45 -79.37 9.72
C VAL A 255 -1.07 -78.15 10.57
N ASN A 256 0.21 -77.83 10.65
CA ASN A 256 0.77 -76.72 11.44
C ASN A 256 1.26 -75.56 10.55
N TYR A 257 0.67 -75.39 9.37
CA TYR A 257 0.92 -74.22 8.51
C TYR A 257 0.77 -72.91 9.31
N ASP A 258 1.80 -72.06 9.26
CA ASP A 258 1.78 -70.70 9.81
C ASP A 258 1.82 -69.67 8.67
N ALA A 259 0.70 -68.97 8.48
CA ALA A 259 0.57 -67.93 7.46
C ALA A 259 1.45 -66.70 7.70
N ASN A 260 2.03 -66.54 8.90
CA ASN A 260 2.94 -65.45 9.22
C ASN A 260 4.42 -65.85 9.09
N ALA A 261 4.71 -67.15 8.92
CA ALA A 261 6.08 -67.62 8.73
C ALA A 261 6.62 -67.15 7.38
N ASN A 262 7.84 -66.60 7.40
CA ASN A 262 8.58 -66.22 6.20
C ASN A 262 9.79 -67.13 5.96
N THR A 263 10.03 -68.08 6.86
CA THR A 263 11.17 -69.00 6.84
C THR A 263 10.70 -70.36 7.34
N ASP A 264 10.85 -71.41 6.52
CA ASP A 264 10.47 -72.77 6.89
C ASP A 264 11.48 -73.36 7.88
N ASP A 265 10.98 -73.82 9.03
CA ASP A 265 11.77 -74.43 10.10
C ASP A 265 11.75 -75.97 10.05
N GLU A 266 11.25 -76.54 8.94
CA GLU A 266 11.04 -77.98 8.75
C GLU A 266 10.09 -78.60 9.79
N SER A 267 9.32 -77.79 10.51
CA SER A 267 8.33 -78.29 11.48
C SER A 267 7.07 -78.84 10.81
N CYS A 268 6.94 -78.75 9.48
CA CYS A 268 5.73 -79.14 8.75
C CYS A 268 5.30 -80.59 9.02
N ILE A 269 4.06 -80.72 9.50
CA ILE A 269 3.40 -82.00 9.75
C ILE A 269 2.49 -82.30 8.56
N PRO A 270 2.76 -83.34 7.76
CA PRO A 270 1.95 -83.66 6.59
C PRO A 270 0.53 -84.07 7.00
N VAL A 271 -0.48 -83.62 6.24
CA VAL A 271 -1.84 -84.12 6.38
C VAL A 271 -1.89 -85.56 5.89
N ILE A 272 -1.92 -86.52 6.83
CA ILE A 272 -2.11 -87.93 6.50
C ILE A 272 -3.62 -88.17 6.34
N GLU A 273 -4.11 -88.07 5.10
CA GLU A 273 -5.47 -88.49 4.74
C GLU A 273 -5.70 -89.95 5.15
N GLY A 274 -6.71 -90.18 5.99
CA GLY A 274 -7.09 -91.51 6.47
C GLY A 274 -7.37 -92.45 5.31
N CYS A 275 -6.64 -93.57 5.21
CA CYS A 275 -6.85 -94.54 4.13
C CYS A 275 -8.11 -95.37 4.40
N MET A 276 -8.81 -95.83 3.35
CA MET A 276 -9.96 -96.76 3.46
C MET A 276 -9.56 -98.21 3.79
N ASP A 277 -8.26 -98.47 3.97
CA ASP A 277 -7.75 -99.79 4.32
C ASP A 277 -7.81 -99.98 5.85
N VAL A 278 -8.61 -100.93 6.30
CA VAL A 278 -8.80 -101.30 7.73
C VAL A 278 -7.49 -101.73 8.42
N SER A 279 -6.44 -101.98 7.65
CA SER A 279 -5.11 -102.39 8.12
C SER A 279 -4.13 -101.22 8.26
N ALA A 280 -4.46 -100.03 7.73
CA ALA A 280 -3.59 -98.87 7.79
C ALA A 280 -3.66 -98.20 9.18
N PHE A 281 -2.52 -97.77 9.70
CA PHE A 281 -2.42 -97.16 11.04
C PHE A 281 -3.26 -95.87 11.21
N ASN A 282 -3.67 -95.23 10.12
CA ASN A 282 -4.49 -94.03 10.09
C ASN A 282 -5.90 -94.27 9.50
N TYR A 283 -6.43 -95.49 9.57
CA TYR A 283 -7.79 -95.82 9.11
C TYR A 283 -8.87 -95.02 9.88
N ASP A 284 -9.69 -94.24 9.16
CA ASP A 284 -10.83 -93.49 9.73
C ASP A 284 -12.14 -93.76 8.94
N PRO A 285 -13.11 -94.48 9.53
CA PRO A 285 -14.38 -94.81 8.89
C PRO A 285 -15.39 -93.63 8.82
N THR A 286 -15.10 -92.48 9.42
CA THR A 286 -16.05 -91.36 9.53
C THR A 286 -16.02 -90.36 8.36
N GLN A 287 -15.01 -90.42 7.49
CA GLN A 287 -14.84 -89.55 6.31
C GLN A 287 -15.93 -89.70 5.22
N ILE A 288 -16.82 -90.70 5.33
CA ILE A 288 -17.86 -90.99 4.33
C ILE A 288 -19.14 -90.15 4.55
N GLN A 289 -19.40 -89.57 5.74
CA GLN A 289 -20.69 -88.90 5.98
C GLN A 289 -20.78 -87.41 5.58
N MET A 290 -19.67 -86.73 5.29
CA MET A 290 -19.66 -85.25 5.17
C MET A 290 -19.44 -84.71 3.75
N THR A 291 -19.40 -85.54 2.70
CA THR A 291 -18.91 -85.08 1.38
C THR A 291 -19.97 -84.70 0.34
N HIS A 292 -21.27 -84.95 0.55
CA HIS A 292 -22.30 -84.57 -0.43
C HIS A 292 -23.38 -83.58 0.07
N LEU A 293 -23.84 -83.70 1.32
CA LEU A 293 -24.87 -82.79 1.86
C LEU A 293 -24.29 -81.42 2.24
N VAL A 294 -23.11 -81.39 2.85
CA VAL A 294 -22.46 -80.17 3.37
C VAL A 294 -21.93 -79.29 2.24
N LYS A 295 -21.32 -79.87 1.19
CA LYS A 295 -20.84 -79.11 0.01
C LYS A 295 -21.98 -78.40 -0.73
N THR A 296 -23.16 -79.04 -0.78
CA THR A 296 -24.34 -78.45 -1.44
C THR A 296 -24.93 -77.31 -0.61
N LEU A 297 -25.04 -77.48 0.72
CA LEU A 297 -25.48 -76.43 1.64
C LEU A 297 -24.51 -75.24 1.70
N PHE A 298 -23.20 -75.49 1.75
CA PHE A 298 -22.18 -74.44 1.81
C PHE A 298 -22.15 -73.59 0.53
N ARG A 299 -22.32 -74.20 -0.66
CA ARG A 299 -22.44 -73.47 -1.93
C ARG A 299 -23.71 -72.61 -2.00
N VAL A 300 -24.84 -73.09 -1.49
CA VAL A 300 -26.09 -72.31 -1.45
C VAL A 300 -25.98 -71.13 -0.48
N VAL A 301 -25.34 -71.31 0.67
CA VAL A 301 -25.08 -70.23 1.64
C VAL A 301 -24.13 -69.19 1.06
N GLN A 302 -23.00 -69.61 0.44
CA GLN A 302 -22.07 -68.69 -0.20
C GLN A 302 -22.71 -67.88 -1.33
N MET A 303 -23.51 -68.50 -2.21
CA MET A 303 -24.24 -67.78 -3.26
C MET A 303 -25.20 -66.73 -2.68
N ARG A 304 -25.91 -67.05 -1.59
CA ARG A 304 -26.83 -66.10 -0.95
C ARG A 304 -26.10 -64.94 -0.28
N VAL A 305 -24.98 -65.20 0.40
CA VAL A 305 -24.14 -64.15 0.99
C VAL A 305 -23.58 -63.23 -0.09
N HIS A 306 -23.09 -63.78 -1.21
CA HIS A 306 -22.56 -62.98 -2.31
C HIS A 306 -23.63 -62.08 -2.96
N LEU A 307 -24.87 -62.59 -3.11
CA LEU A 307 -25.99 -61.78 -3.63
C LEU A 307 -26.39 -60.64 -2.68
N ILE A 308 -26.31 -60.87 -1.36
CA ILE A 308 -26.59 -59.85 -0.34
C ILE A 308 -25.52 -58.76 -0.37
N MET A 309 -24.24 -59.15 -0.46
CA MET A 309 -23.11 -58.22 -0.56
C MET A 309 -23.22 -57.35 -1.83
N MET A 310 -23.52 -57.93 -2.99
CA MET A 310 -23.77 -57.16 -4.23
C MET A 310 -24.91 -56.15 -4.09
N LYS A 311 -26.01 -56.52 -3.42
CA LYS A 311 -27.14 -55.59 -3.20
C LYS A 311 -26.77 -54.44 -2.27
N MET A 312 -26.00 -54.70 -1.21
CA MET A 312 -25.49 -53.65 -0.32
C MET A 312 -24.53 -52.70 -1.05
N GLN A 313 -23.70 -53.24 -1.94
CA GLN A 313 -22.74 -52.45 -2.70
C GLN A 313 -23.42 -51.51 -3.70
N ILE A 314 -24.47 -51.97 -4.38
CA ILE A 314 -25.32 -51.14 -5.26
C ILE A 314 -26.02 -50.04 -4.46
N GLN A 315 -26.58 -50.35 -3.28
CA GLN A 315 -27.23 -49.35 -2.43
C GLN A 315 -26.25 -48.30 -1.89
N MET A 316 -25.00 -48.69 -1.57
CA MET A 316 -23.98 -47.73 -1.18
C MET A 316 -23.54 -46.84 -2.33
N THR A 317 -23.40 -47.37 -3.55
CA THR A 317 -23.06 -46.54 -4.72
C THR A 317 -24.16 -45.54 -5.07
N ASP A 318 -25.43 -45.92 -4.92
CA ASP A 318 -26.55 -44.99 -5.10
C ASP A 318 -26.59 -43.91 -4.02
N LEU A 319 -26.25 -44.25 -2.76
CA LEU A 319 -26.18 -43.29 -1.66
C LEU A 319 -25.03 -42.28 -1.85
N VAL A 320 -23.86 -42.75 -2.31
CA VAL A 320 -22.71 -41.89 -2.65
C VAL A 320 -23.03 -40.98 -3.83
N PHE A 321 -23.80 -41.45 -4.82
CA PHE A 321 -24.23 -40.63 -5.96
C PHE A 321 -25.30 -39.58 -5.59
N GLN A 322 -26.13 -39.82 -4.58
CA GLN A 322 -27.05 -38.81 -4.05
C GLN A 322 -26.30 -37.76 -3.22
N LEU A 323 -25.38 -38.19 -2.35
CA LEU A 323 -24.56 -37.27 -1.54
C LEU A 323 -23.65 -36.39 -2.41
N SER A 324 -23.14 -36.89 -3.53
CA SER A 324 -22.30 -36.08 -4.43
C SER A 324 -23.07 -35.01 -5.21
N LYS A 325 -24.40 -35.14 -5.35
CA LYS A 325 -25.26 -34.09 -5.95
C LYS A 325 -25.60 -32.97 -4.98
N ASP A 326 -25.63 -33.24 -3.69
CA ASP A 326 -25.92 -32.23 -2.66
C ASP A 326 -24.70 -31.36 -2.31
N VAL A 327 -23.48 -31.79 -2.67
CA VAL A 327 -22.23 -31.01 -2.51
C VAL A 327 -22.04 -29.95 -3.63
N TRP A 328 -22.82 -30.03 -4.71
CA TRP A 328 -22.73 -29.13 -5.88
C TRP A 328 -23.98 -28.24 -6.08
N LYS A 329 -24.63 -27.84 -4.98
CA LYS A 329 -25.66 -26.80 -4.91
C LYS A 329 -25.31 -25.78 -3.85
#